data_AF-A0A4R6JJF1-F1
#
_entry.id   AF-A0A4R6JJF1-F1
#
_cell.length_a   1.000
_cell.length_b   1.000
_cell.length_c   1.000
_cell.angle_alpha   90.00
_cell.angle_beta   90.00
_cell.angle_gamma   90.00
#
_symmetry.space_group_name_H-M   'P 1'
#
loop_
_entity.id
_entity.type
_entity.pdbx_description
1 polymer ?
#
loop_
_entity_poly.entity_id
_entity_poly.type
_entity_poly.pdbx_seq_one_letter_code
_entity_poly.pdbx_strand_id
1 'polypeptide(L)'
;MRRRVQIGRTVGAVVLVCAAVAAGIFGVSSVLEGDDSGNAASRPADSRPAASPPGDGWRWESYETIELQVPDDWGYGTTGSPPCLVEKVQRPYVGRPGAVRAIGCGTRLPLLAYRASYLWFDAVRRIPADTPGVHPADHGWVEEIRLVDGVQVTVVSDDNSIRRRILDSARVIDGTDAYGCAPDHPLARQPQGRPSGGGTASLGTVESIALCRYAIGAPAARRRAPLIASSVVRDRAADALVDAITSAPEGGGPDDTDCLETYGSEILVLKLHGSNGDQEVLIRYSGCHFNGIDDGVTLRRLTADVLRPILTGIHRQTTYSHALYELVVGPAPPKWR
;
A
#
# COMPACT_ATOMS: atom_id res chain seq x y z
N MET A 1 -54.78 8.52 -6.41
CA MET A 1 -54.52 8.94 -7.81
C MET A 1 -53.13 8.43 -8.23
N ARG A 2 -53.08 7.38 -9.04
CA ARG A 2 -51.83 6.76 -9.54
C ARG A 2 -51.35 7.51 -10.78
N ARG A 3 -50.19 8.18 -10.71
CA ARG A 3 -49.55 8.81 -11.86
C ARG A 3 -48.47 7.88 -12.40
N ARG A 4 -48.79 7.16 -13.47
CA ARG A 4 -47.81 6.44 -14.31
C ARG A 4 -47.02 7.49 -15.10
N VAL A 5 -45.70 7.42 -15.05
CA VAL A 5 -44.81 8.12 -15.98
C VAL A 5 -44.04 7.05 -16.76
N GLN A 6 -44.38 6.94 -18.05
CA GLN A 6 -43.64 6.19 -19.06
C GLN A 6 -43.03 7.21 -20.01
N ILE A 7 -41.69 7.33 -20.03
CA ILE A 7 -40.90 7.93 -21.12
C ILE A 7 -39.51 7.28 -20.96
N GLY A 8 -38.83 6.67 -21.91
CA GLY A 8 -38.97 6.51 -23.35
C GLY A 8 -37.54 6.21 -23.83
N ARG A 9 -37.25 4.95 -24.17
CA ARG A 9 -35.92 4.52 -24.65
C ARG A 9 -35.73 4.97 -26.10
N THR A 10 -34.69 5.75 -26.38
CA THR A 10 -34.19 5.99 -27.74
C THR A 10 -32.82 5.37 -27.89
N VAL A 11 -32.76 4.32 -28.69
CA VAL A 11 -31.53 3.64 -29.14
C VAL A 11 -31.12 4.32 -30.44
N GLY A 12 -29.97 5.00 -30.44
CA GLY A 12 -29.35 5.56 -31.63
C GLY A 12 -28.07 4.79 -31.94
N ALA A 13 -28.12 3.93 -32.95
CA ALA A 13 -26.94 3.28 -33.51
C ALA A 13 -26.25 4.23 -34.50
N VAL A 14 -24.96 4.48 -34.32
CA VAL A 14 -24.12 5.15 -35.33
C VAL A 14 -23.11 4.12 -35.82
N VAL A 15 -23.32 3.71 -37.08
CA VAL A 15 -22.39 2.92 -37.89
C VAL A 15 -21.46 3.91 -38.60
N LEU A 16 -20.14 3.80 -38.37
CA LEU A 16 -19.14 4.51 -39.15
C LEU A 16 -18.21 3.47 -39.77
N VAL A 17 -18.43 3.24 -41.06
CA VAL A 17 -17.59 2.48 -41.99
C VAL A 17 -16.63 3.47 -42.62
N CYS A 18 -15.32 3.22 -42.50
CA CYS A 18 -14.33 3.74 -43.45
C CYS A 18 -13.31 2.64 -43.76
N ALA A 19 -13.22 2.33 -45.04
CA ALA A 19 -12.39 1.29 -45.63
C ALA A 19 -10.99 1.81 -45.99
N ALA A 20 -10.01 0.93 -45.76
CA ALA A 20 -8.87 0.52 -46.60
C ALA A 20 -8.11 1.53 -47.50
N VAL A 21 -6.77 1.45 -47.52
CA VAL A 21 -5.97 0.71 -48.54
C VAL A 21 -4.47 1.08 -48.44
N ALA A 22 -3.60 0.10 -48.77
CA ALA A 22 -2.20 0.12 -49.25
C ALA A 22 -1.18 -0.44 -48.24
N ALA A 23 -0.63 -1.67 -48.35
CA ALA A 23 0.12 -2.36 -49.42
C ALA A 23 1.60 -1.91 -49.55
N GLY A 24 2.53 -2.87 -49.41
CA GLY A 24 3.99 -2.70 -49.56
C GLY A 24 4.82 -3.71 -48.74
N ILE A 25 4.72 -5.04 -48.97
CA ILE A 25 5.63 -5.96 -49.71
C ILE A 25 7.15 -5.95 -49.35
N PHE A 26 7.64 -7.18 -49.12
CA PHE A 26 9.00 -7.78 -49.25
C PHE A 26 10.02 -7.68 -48.10
N GLY A 27 10.50 -8.87 -47.69
CA GLY A 27 11.73 -9.06 -46.89
C GLY A 27 11.86 -10.50 -46.39
N VAL A 28 12.42 -11.38 -47.23
CA VAL A 28 12.64 -12.81 -46.97
C VAL A 28 13.94 -13.03 -46.16
N SER A 29 13.86 -13.96 -45.21
CA SER A 29 14.88 -14.80 -44.57
C SER A 29 16.37 -14.44 -44.62
N SER A 30 16.98 -14.42 -43.44
CA SER A 30 18.34 -14.95 -43.23
C SER A 30 18.43 -15.62 -41.85
N VAL A 31 18.56 -16.94 -41.90
CA VAL A 31 19.10 -17.81 -40.85
C VAL A 31 20.59 -17.50 -40.72
N LEU A 32 21.07 -17.28 -39.50
CA LEU A 32 22.45 -17.57 -39.09
C LEU A 32 22.43 -18.01 -37.63
N GLU A 33 22.69 -19.30 -37.43
CA GLU A 33 23.29 -19.84 -36.22
C GLU A 33 24.61 -19.10 -35.92
N GLY A 34 24.76 -18.70 -34.66
CA GLY A 34 26.00 -18.20 -34.09
C GLY A 34 26.06 -18.63 -32.63
N ASP A 35 26.81 -19.68 -32.36
CA ASP A 35 27.35 -19.99 -31.04
C ASP A 35 28.19 -18.81 -30.57
N ASP A 36 27.78 -18.13 -29.50
CA ASP A 36 28.65 -17.27 -28.71
C ASP A 36 28.37 -17.48 -27.22
N SER A 37 29.08 -18.47 -26.68
CA SER A 37 29.42 -18.54 -25.26
C SER A 37 30.39 -17.41 -24.94
N GLY A 38 29.90 -16.30 -24.36
CA GLY A 38 30.80 -15.21 -23.99
C GLY A 38 30.13 -14.08 -23.21
N ASN A 39 30.36 -14.07 -21.89
CA ASN A 39 30.15 -12.94 -20.99
C ASN A 39 28.74 -12.34 -20.95
N ALA A 40 27.91 -12.87 -20.05
CA ALA A 40 26.87 -12.09 -19.40
C ALA A 40 27.54 -10.89 -18.70
N ALA A 41 27.68 -9.79 -19.43
CA ALA A 41 28.16 -8.54 -18.90
C ALA A 41 27.20 -8.15 -17.78
N SER A 42 27.71 -8.16 -16.55
CA SER A 42 27.05 -7.59 -15.38
C SER A 42 26.58 -6.19 -15.77
N ARG A 43 25.28 -6.04 -15.97
CA ARG A 43 24.66 -4.74 -16.19
C ARG A 43 25.06 -3.89 -14.99
N PRO A 44 25.66 -2.69 -15.16
CA PRO A 44 25.97 -1.84 -14.03
C PRO A 44 24.68 -1.63 -13.27
N ALA A 45 24.70 -1.96 -11.98
CA ALA A 45 23.57 -1.72 -11.08
C ALA A 45 23.14 -0.28 -11.29
N ASP A 46 21.90 -0.11 -11.77
CA ASP A 46 21.29 1.16 -12.05
C ASP A 46 21.52 2.05 -10.83
N SER A 47 22.41 3.03 -10.97
CA SER A 47 22.80 3.93 -9.88
C SER A 47 21.68 4.95 -9.70
N ARG A 48 20.50 4.46 -9.30
CA ARG A 48 19.34 5.28 -9.03
C ARG A 48 19.67 6.16 -7.82
N PRO A 49 19.43 7.48 -7.88
CA PRO A 49 19.67 8.35 -6.75
C PRO A 49 18.91 7.81 -5.54
N ALA A 50 19.64 7.43 -4.48
CA ALA A 50 19.01 7.07 -3.23
C ALA A 50 18.19 8.27 -2.74
N ALA A 51 16.95 8.00 -2.30
CA ALA A 51 16.11 9.03 -1.72
C ALA A 51 16.85 9.72 -0.57
N SER A 52 16.69 11.04 -0.46
CA SER A 52 17.29 11.78 0.65
C SER A 52 16.79 11.22 1.99
N PRO A 53 17.68 11.05 2.99
CA PRO A 53 17.27 10.62 4.32
C PRO A 53 16.24 11.61 4.89
N PRO A 54 15.32 11.14 5.75
CA PRO A 54 14.42 12.05 6.44
C PRO A 54 15.23 13.00 7.34
N GLY A 55 14.68 14.18 7.62
CA GLY A 55 15.30 15.08 8.59
C GLY A 55 15.26 14.51 10.00
N ASP A 56 16.13 14.98 10.89
CA ASP A 56 16.21 14.51 12.29
C ASP A 56 14.85 14.63 13.00
N GLY A 57 14.38 13.52 13.58
CA GLY A 57 13.08 13.40 14.26
C GLY A 57 11.89 13.20 13.30
N TRP A 58 12.14 12.86 12.04
CA TRP A 58 11.12 12.66 11.00
C TRP A 58 11.30 11.31 10.33
N ARG A 59 10.22 10.84 9.71
CA ARG A 59 10.20 9.63 8.88
C ARG A 59 9.41 9.87 7.60
N TRP A 60 9.72 9.10 6.57
CA TRP A 60 8.95 9.10 5.32
C TRP A 60 7.66 8.26 5.47
N GLU A 61 6.59 8.73 4.84
CA GLU A 61 5.32 8.06 4.65
C GLU A 61 4.96 8.06 3.17
N SER A 62 4.76 6.89 2.58
CA SER A 62 4.34 6.75 1.18
C SER A 62 2.88 6.37 1.06
N TYR A 63 2.18 6.88 0.06
CA TYR A 63 0.81 6.49 -0.29
C TYR A 63 0.57 6.71 -1.78
N GLU A 64 0.08 5.67 -2.46
CA GLU A 64 -0.09 5.64 -3.91
C GLU A 64 1.16 6.14 -4.65
N THR A 65 1.10 7.33 -5.24
CA THR A 65 2.15 7.90 -6.07
C THR A 65 3.00 8.96 -5.36
N ILE A 66 2.78 9.19 -4.05
CA ILE A 66 3.45 10.25 -3.30
C ILE A 66 4.13 9.75 -2.04
N GLU A 67 5.11 10.51 -1.58
CA GLU A 67 5.71 10.37 -0.26
C GLU A 67 5.92 11.75 0.39
N LEU A 68 5.93 11.79 1.72
CA LEU A 68 6.15 13.00 2.51
C LEU A 68 6.77 12.64 3.87
N GLN A 69 7.29 13.63 4.57
CA GLN A 69 7.83 13.44 5.92
C GLN A 69 6.79 13.81 6.98
N VAL A 70 6.79 13.04 8.07
CA VAL A 70 6.04 13.33 9.31
C VAL A 70 6.97 13.17 10.51
N PRO A 71 6.65 13.76 11.68
CA PRO A 71 7.42 13.48 12.90
C PRO A 71 7.42 11.98 13.22
N ASP A 72 8.57 11.47 13.64
CA ASP A 72 8.80 10.04 13.85
C ASP A 72 8.04 9.44 15.05
N ASP A 73 7.53 10.27 15.94
CA ASP A 73 6.73 9.90 17.11
C ASP A 73 5.21 9.83 16.83
N TRP A 74 4.77 10.27 15.65
CA TRP A 74 3.35 10.20 15.27
C TRP A 74 2.88 8.76 15.14
N GLY A 75 1.71 8.44 15.66
CA GLY A 75 1.08 7.13 15.52
C GLY A 75 0.46 6.89 14.15
N TYR A 76 -0.34 5.83 14.06
CA TYR A 76 -1.09 5.46 12.86
C TYR A 76 -2.58 5.38 13.18
N GLY A 77 -3.42 5.73 12.21
CA GLY A 77 -4.87 5.67 12.34
C GLY A 77 -5.56 5.49 10.99
N THR A 78 -6.88 5.70 10.99
CA THR A 78 -7.72 5.57 9.80
C THR A 78 -8.22 6.94 9.37
N THR A 79 -8.08 7.25 8.08
CA THR A 79 -8.65 8.46 7.47
C THR A 79 -10.17 8.43 7.59
N GLY A 80 -10.78 9.58 7.89
CA GLY A 80 -12.23 9.74 7.85
C GLY A 80 -12.97 9.17 9.06
N SER A 81 -12.26 8.83 10.14
CA SER A 81 -12.90 8.49 11.42
C SER A 81 -13.86 9.61 11.85
N PRO A 82 -15.14 9.31 12.13
CA PRO A 82 -16.13 10.34 12.45
C PRO A 82 -15.71 11.15 13.68
N PRO A 83 -15.60 12.48 13.60
CA PRO A 83 -15.07 13.30 14.69
C PRO A 83 -15.89 13.21 15.98
N CYS A 84 -17.20 12.97 15.87
CA CYS A 84 -18.10 12.82 17.00
C CYS A 84 -17.97 11.47 17.74
N LEU A 85 -17.14 10.53 17.24
CA LEU A 85 -16.80 9.29 17.94
C LEU A 85 -15.46 9.36 18.70
N VAL A 86 -14.76 10.49 18.64
CA VAL A 86 -13.49 10.64 19.34
C VAL A 86 -13.76 11.02 20.79
N GLU A 87 -13.72 10.01 21.67
CA GLU A 87 -14.05 10.14 23.11
C GLU A 87 -12.82 10.30 24.01
N LYS A 88 -11.62 10.22 23.45
CA LYS A 88 -10.34 10.29 24.18
C LYS A 88 -9.34 11.16 23.44
N VAL A 89 -8.46 11.80 24.20
CA VAL A 89 -7.30 12.52 23.67
C VAL A 89 -6.52 11.59 22.74
N GLN A 90 -6.40 11.99 21.48
CA GLN A 90 -5.60 11.26 20.51
C GLN A 90 -4.15 11.74 20.59
N ARG A 91 -3.21 10.85 20.29
CA ARG A 91 -1.86 11.26 19.94
C ARG A 91 -1.84 11.71 18.48
N PRO A 92 -0.88 12.54 18.05
CA PRO A 92 -0.73 12.84 16.64
C PRO A 92 -0.55 11.59 15.80
N TYR A 93 -1.10 11.57 14.58
CA TYR A 93 -1.11 10.34 13.77
C TYR A 93 -1.21 10.56 12.26
N VAL A 94 -0.80 9.54 11.52
CA VAL A 94 -0.99 9.41 10.07
C VAL A 94 -2.18 8.49 9.81
N GLY A 95 -3.21 9.02 9.17
CA GLY A 95 -4.40 8.31 8.72
C GLY A 95 -4.28 7.83 7.28
N ARG A 96 -4.72 6.59 7.04
CA ARG A 96 -4.87 6.01 5.70
C ARG A 96 -6.31 5.56 5.49
N PRO A 97 -6.83 5.52 4.25
CA PRO A 97 -8.18 5.02 4.00
C PRO A 97 -8.37 3.60 4.53
N GLY A 98 -9.50 3.38 5.18
CA GLY A 98 -9.85 2.10 5.78
C GLY A 98 -11.32 2.09 6.21
N ALA A 99 -11.75 0.99 6.80
CA ALA A 99 -13.13 0.85 7.26
C ALA A 99 -13.41 1.83 8.42
N VAL A 100 -14.36 2.73 8.19
CA VAL A 100 -14.88 3.66 9.21
C VAL A 100 -16.40 3.55 9.28
N ARG A 101 -16.98 3.90 10.43
CA ARG A 101 -18.44 3.94 10.58
C ARG A 101 -19.01 5.11 9.78
N ALA A 102 -20.04 4.86 8.98
CA ALA A 102 -20.75 5.89 8.23
C ALA A 102 -21.71 6.68 9.14
N ILE A 103 -21.15 7.56 9.98
CA ILE A 103 -21.90 8.39 10.93
C ILE A 103 -21.82 9.86 10.50
N GLY A 104 -22.99 10.49 10.37
CA GLY A 104 -23.08 11.93 10.14
C GLY A 104 -22.79 12.70 11.43
N CYS A 105 -21.62 13.33 11.52
CA CYS A 105 -21.30 14.25 12.61
C CYS A 105 -21.69 15.68 12.22
N GLY A 106 -22.25 16.43 13.17
CA GLY A 106 -22.55 17.86 12.98
C GLY A 106 -21.31 18.77 12.97
N THR A 107 -20.15 18.25 13.37
CA THR A 107 -18.87 18.97 13.41
C THR A 107 -17.87 18.36 12.42
N ARG A 108 -16.96 19.18 11.89
CA ARG A 108 -15.89 18.72 11.00
C ARG A 108 -14.70 18.11 11.74
N LEU A 109 -14.40 18.66 12.92
CA LEU A 109 -13.30 18.26 13.79
C LEU A 109 -13.82 17.70 15.11
N PRO A 110 -13.02 16.86 15.80
CA PRO A 110 -13.30 16.47 17.18
C PRO A 110 -13.45 17.68 18.11
N LEU A 111 -14.09 17.46 19.26
CA LEU A 111 -14.10 18.43 20.35
C LEU A 111 -12.67 18.84 20.70
N LEU A 112 -12.47 20.11 21.06
CA LEU A 112 -11.13 20.68 21.31
C LEU A 112 -10.32 19.84 22.31
N ALA A 113 -10.97 19.36 23.38
CA ALA A 113 -10.34 18.54 24.41
C ALA A 113 -9.81 17.18 23.93
N TYR A 114 -10.23 16.70 22.75
CA TYR A 114 -9.82 15.41 22.19
C TYR A 114 -9.08 15.54 20.84
N ARG A 115 -8.85 16.77 20.38
CA ARG A 115 -8.22 17.04 19.09
C ARG A 115 -6.73 16.72 19.16
N ALA A 116 -6.18 16.22 18.06
CA ALA A 116 -4.76 15.98 17.87
C ALA A 116 -4.36 16.40 16.47
N SER A 117 -3.07 16.70 16.27
CA SER A 117 -2.55 16.94 14.93
C SER A 117 -2.63 15.65 14.11
N TYR A 118 -3.01 15.72 12.85
CA TYR A 118 -3.04 14.54 11.99
C TYR A 118 -2.72 14.88 10.54
N LEU A 119 -2.22 13.87 9.84
CA LEU A 119 -2.14 13.86 8.39
C LEU A 119 -3.02 12.73 7.88
N TRP A 120 -3.91 12.99 6.93
CA TRP A 120 -4.72 11.99 6.27
C TRP A 120 -4.43 11.94 4.78
N PHE A 121 -4.22 10.73 4.27
CA PHE A 121 -4.24 10.47 2.84
C PHE A 121 -5.66 10.15 2.36
N ASP A 122 -6.01 10.69 1.19
CA ASP A 122 -7.25 10.44 0.44
C ASP A 122 -8.53 10.54 1.29
N ALA A 123 -8.60 11.64 2.05
CA ALA A 123 -9.76 11.98 2.87
C ALA A 123 -10.92 12.51 2.01
N VAL A 124 -11.44 11.70 1.08
CA VAL A 124 -12.63 12.08 0.30
C VAL A 124 -13.86 12.04 1.21
N ARG A 125 -14.08 13.10 1.99
CA ARG A 125 -15.35 13.32 2.68
C ARG A 125 -16.41 13.64 1.62
N ARG A 126 -17.48 12.84 1.59
CA ARG A 126 -18.64 13.12 0.74
C ARG A 126 -19.40 14.31 1.30
N ILE A 127 -19.09 15.49 0.77
CA ILE A 127 -19.94 16.68 0.63
C ILE A 127 -19.93 17.71 1.79
N PRO A 128 -19.65 19.00 1.49
CA PRO A 128 -19.03 19.46 0.24
C PRO A 128 -17.67 18.79 0.09
N ALA A 129 -17.25 18.45 -1.14
CA ALA A 129 -15.89 17.95 -1.35
C ALA A 129 -14.94 18.98 -0.74
N ASP A 130 -14.12 18.56 0.22
CA ASP A 130 -13.18 19.47 0.86
C ASP A 130 -12.25 20.00 -0.24
N THR A 131 -12.36 21.29 -0.50
CA THR A 131 -11.61 21.93 -1.59
C THR A 131 -10.16 22.10 -1.15
N PRO A 132 -9.16 21.88 -2.03
CA PRO A 132 -7.78 22.23 -1.73
C PRO A 132 -7.69 23.68 -1.27
N GLY A 133 -6.92 23.92 -0.21
CA GLY A 133 -6.85 25.22 0.43
C GLY A 133 -6.55 25.14 1.91
N VAL A 134 -6.51 26.31 2.53
CA VAL A 134 -6.31 26.50 3.97
C VAL A 134 -7.65 26.85 4.60
N HIS A 135 -8.09 26.05 5.56
CA HIS A 135 -9.37 26.16 6.25
C HIS A 135 -9.11 26.42 7.74
N PRO A 136 -9.17 27.69 8.19
CA PRO A 136 -9.06 28.02 9.61
C PRO A 136 -10.18 27.35 10.40
N ALA A 137 -9.82 26.79 11.56
CA ALA A 137 -10.74 26.29 12.56
C ALA A 137 -10.62 27.14 13.85
N ASP A 138 -11.30 26.71 14.90
CA ASP A 138 -11.29 27.38 16.19
C ASP A 138 -9.95 27.16 16.94
N HIS A 139 -9.62 28.09 17.84
CA HIS A 139 -8.47 27.98 18.76
C HIS A 139 -7.12 27.77 18.07
N GLY A 140 -6.88 28.42 16.93
CA GLY A 140 -5.62 28.36 16.20
C GLY A 140 -5.41 27.11 15.35
N TRP A 141 -6.33 26.15 15.40
CA TRP A 141 -6.29 24.97 14.55
C TRP A 141 -6.54 25.34 13.09
N VAL A 142 -5.82 24.68 12.19
CA VAL A 142 -5.96 24.86 10.75
C VAL A 142 -5.99 23.50 10.08
N GLU A 143 -6.93 23.32 9.16
CA GLU A 143 -6.95 22.22 8.21
C GLU A 143 -6.41 22.73 6.87
N GLU A 144 -5.33 22.13 6.36
CA GLU A 144 -4.79 22.47 5.05
C GLU A 144 -4.82 21.23 4.15
N ILE A 145 -5.38 21.41 2.96
CA ILE A 145 -5.62 20.36 1.99
C ILE A 145 -4.85 20.68 0.72
N ARG A 146 -3.97 19.77 0.30
CA ARG A 146 -3.24 19.86 -0.97
C ARG A 146 -3.52 18.65 -1.84
N LEU A 147 -3.42 18.85 -3.15
CA LEU A 147 -3.35 17.76 -4.12
C LEU A 147 -1.89 17.62 -4.56
N VAL A 148 -1.32 16.44 -4.37
CA VAL A 148 0.03 16.09 -4.82
C VAL A 148 -0.13 14.89 -5.74
N ASP A 149 0.19 15.07 -7.03
CA ASP A 149 -0.15 14.11 -8.09
C ASP A 149 -1.61 13.63 -8.05
N GLY A 150 -2.51 14.53 -7.63
CA GLY A 150 -3.93 14.25 -7.46
C GLY A 150 -4.31 13.27 -6.34
N VAL A 151 -3.39 12.94 -5.44
CA VAL A 151 -3.66 12.38 -4.12
C VAL A 151 -3.98 13.55 -3.17
N GLN A 152 -5.09 13.45 -2.43
CA GLN A 152 -5.44 14.45 -1.42
C GLN A 152 -4.64 14.20 -0.14
N VAL A 153 -3.92 15.23 0.30
CA VAL A 153 -3.21 15.26 1.59
C VAL A 153 -3.86 16.33 2.46
N THR A 154 -4.45 15.90 3.56
CA THR A 154 -5.06 16.79 4.57
C THR A 154 -4.21 16.79 5.82
N VAL A 155 -3.75 17.98 6.24
CA VAL A 155 -3.04 18.14 7.51
C VAL A 155 -3.82 19.06 8.43
N VAL A 156 -4.14 18.59 9.62
CA VAL A 156 -4.77 19.37 10.69
C VAL A 156 -3.78 19.55 11.82
N SER A 157 -3.51 20.81 12.19
CA SER A 157 -2.62 21.15 13.30
C SER A 157 -2.86 22.58 13.77
N ASP A 158 -2.63 22.84 15.05
CA ASP A 158 -2.48 24.18 15.64
C ASP A 158 -1.05 24.73 15.52
N ASP A 159 -0.09 23.93 15.05
CA ASP A 159 1.28 24.33 14.77
C ASP A 159 1.50 24.56 13.26
N ASN A 160 1.70 25.83 12.89
CA ASN A 160 1.96 26.22 11.51
C ASN A 160 3.28 25.65 10.96
N SER A 161 4.31 25.53 11.79
CA SER A 161 5.63 25.05 11.37
C SER A 161 5.59 23.56 11.01
N ILE A 162 4.91 22.74 11.82
CA ILE A 162 4.71 21.31 11.56
C ILE A 162 3.87 21.14 10.28
N ARG A 163 2.73 21.83 10.17
CA ARG A 163 1.85 21.73 9.00
C ARG A 163 2.58 22.07 7.70
N ARG A 164 3.34 23.17 7.69
CA ARG A 164 4.13 23.60 6.54
C ARG A 164 5.22 22.58 6.20
N ARG A 165 6.00 22.12 7.18
CA ARG A 165 7.08 21.15 6.93
C ARG A 165 6.57 19.84 6.34
N ILE A 166 5.46 19.30 6.85
CA ILE A 166 4.83 18.10 6.30
C ILE A 166 4.46 18.33 4.83
N LEU A 167 3.69 19.38 4.53
CA LEU A 167 3.16 19.63 3.19
C LEU A 167 4.24 20.07 2.18
N ASP A 168 5.29 20.75 2.63
CA ASP A 168 6.39 21.21 1.78
C ASP A 168 7.39 20.08 1.49
N SER A 169 7.39 19.00 2.29
CA SER A 169 8.18 17.78 2.02
C SER A 169 7.52 16.82 1.03
N ALA A 170 6.24 17.03 0.69
CA ALA A 170 5.48 16.12 -0.15
C ALA A 170 5.97 16.15 -1.61
N ARG A 171 6.22 14.96 -2.17
CA ARG A 171 6.72 14.79 -3.53
C ARG A 171 6.14 13.55 -4.20
N VAL A 172 6.20 13.53 -5.52
CA VAL A 172 5.86 12.36 -6.34
C VAL A 172 6.99 11.33 -6.23
N ILE A 173 6.62 10.06 -6.13
CA ILE A 173 7.56 8.95 -6.16
C ILE A 173 7.95 8.68 -7.62
N ASP A 174 9.20 8.98 -7.96
CA ASP A 174 9.79 8.68 -9.26
C ASP A 174 10.58 7.35 -9.20
N GLY A 175 9.93 6.27 -9.65
CA GLY A 175 10.48 4.91 -9.60
C GLY A 175 10.21 4.19 -8.28
N THR A 176 10.86 4.61 -7.20
CA THR A 176 10.69 4.02 -5.86
C THR A 176 10.71 5.08 -4.76
N ASP A 177 9.99 4.85 -3.69
CA ASP A 177 9.97 5.72 -2.52
C ASP A 177 11.26 5.61 -1.69
N ALA A 178 11.31 6.34 -0.57
CA ALA A 178 12.45 6.35 0.34
C ALA A 178 12.80 4.99 0.96
N TYR A 179 11.93 3.99 0.85
CA TYR A 179 12.18 2.63 1.34
C TYR A 179 12.37 1.62 0.21
N GLY A 180 12.37 2.03 -1.07
CA GLY A 180 12.58 1.15 -2.22
C GLY A 180 11.30 0.53 -2.80
N CYS A 181 10.12 0.99 -2.36
CA CYS A 181 8.83 0.52 -2.87
C CYS A 181 8.38 1.34 -4.07
N ALA A 182 8.04 0.68 -5.19
CA ALA A 182 7.49 1.36 -6.35
C ALA A 182 6.00 1.65 -6.12
N PRO A 183 5.43 2.75 -6.62
CA PRO A 183 3.99 3.01 -6.54
C PRO A 183 3.15 1.87 -7.15
N ASP A 184 3.62 1.33 -8.26
CA ASP A 184 2.99 0.24 -9.00
C ASP A 184 3.89 -1.01 -9.01
N HIS A 185 3.28 -2.16 -8.77
CA HIS A 185 3.97 -3.45 -8.71
C HIS A 185 3.22 -4.49 -9.54
N PRO A 186 3.91 -5.28 -10.40
CA PRO A 186 3.24 -6.29 -11.23
C PRO A 186 2.39 -7.28 -10.43
N LEU A 187 2.88 -7.75 -9.28
CA LEU A 187 2.15 -8.67 -8.39
C LEU A 187 0.88 -8.04 -7.78
N ALA A 188 0.78 -6.71 -7.70
CA ALA A 188 -0.45 -6.06 -7.24
C ALA A 188 -1.57 -6.12 -8.31
N ARG A 189 -1.19 -6.15 -9.58
CA ARG A 189 -2.11 -6.31 -10.73
C ARG A 189 -2.38 -7.76 -11.08
N GLN A 190 -1.45 -8.65 -10.73
CA GLN A 190 -1.49 -10.08 -10.99
C GLN A 190 -1.24 -10.85 -9.68
N PRO A 191 -2.20 -10.89 -8.75
CA PRO A 191 -2.01 -11.49 -7.43
C PRO A 191 -1.72 -13.00 -7.47
N GLN A 192 -2.01 -13.67 -8.58
CA GLN A 192 -1.64 -15.06 -8.85
C GLN A 192 -0.17 -15.24 -9.28
N GLY A 193 0.53 -14.16 -9.63
CA GLY A 193 1.93 -14.20 -10.06
C GLY A 193 2.88 -14.54 -8.92
N ARG A 194 4.12 -14.92 -9.22
CA ARG A 194 5.13 -15.25 -8.23
C ARG A 194 6.35 -14.34 -8.38
N PRO A 195 7.09 -14.05 -7.30
CA PRO A 195 8.40 -13.44 -7.42
C PRO A 195 9.31 -14.24 -8.35
N SER A 196 10.21 -13.55 -9.04
CA SER A 196 11.32 -14.17 -9.77
C SER A 196 12.59 -14.19 -8.90
N GLY A 197 13.52 -15.09 -9.18
CA GLY A 197 14.84 -15.11 -8.53
C GLY A 197 15.27 -16.50 -8.07
N GLY A 198 16.35 -16.56 -7.29
CA GLY A 198 16.91 -17.79 -6.73
C GLY A 198 16.29 -18.20 -5.39
N GLY A 199 15.31 -17.45 -4.90
CA GLY A 199 14.71 -17.64 -3.58
C GLY A 199 15.61 -17.12 -2.45
N THR A 200 15.09 -17.18 -1.23
CA THR A 200 15.74 -16.64 -0.02
C THR A 200 17.11 -17.27 0.26
N ALA A 201 17.32 -18.53 -0.13
CA ALA A 201 18.59 -19.24 0.03
C ALA A 201 19.75 -18.64 -0.79
N SER A 202 19.46 -17.82 -1.81
CA SER A 202 20.48 -17.25 -2.70
C SER A 202 21.07 -15.92 -2.21
N LEU A 203 20.46 -15.27 -1.22
CA LEU A 203 20.72 -13.88 -0.81
C LEU A 203 22.07 -13.65 -0.11
N GLY A 204 22.64 -14.67 0.53
CA GLY A 204 23.73 -14.47 1.48
C GLY A 204 23.24 -13.77 2.75
N THR A 205 24.04 -12.86 3.31
CA THR A 205 23.65 -12.09 4.51
C THR A 205 22.69 -10.98 4.12
N VAL A 206 21.54 -10.88 4.79
CA VAL A 206 20.52 -9.85 4.51
C VAL A 206 20.79 -8.60 5.35
N GLU A 207 20.94 -7.46 4.69
CA GLU A 207 21.25 -6.18 5.34
C GLU A 207 19.99 -5.39 5.70
N SER A 208 18.98 -5.46 4.83
CA SER A 208 17.70 -4.79 5.04
C SER A 208 16.57 -5.42 4.27
N ILE A 209 15.34 -5.12 4.69
CA ILE A 209 14.11 -5.61 4.07
C ILE A 209 13.18 -4.42 3.89
N ALA A 210 12.87 -4.06 2.65
CA ALA A 210 11.78 -3.13 2.36
C ALA A 210 10.44 -3.86 2.44
N LEU A 211 9.47 -3.32 3.16
CA LEU A 211 8.12 -3.87 3.28
C LEU A 211 7.18 -2.99 2.47
N CYS A 212 6.71 -3.50 1.33
CA CYS A 212 5.83 -2.77 0.43
C CYS A 212 4.42 -3.36 0.45
N ARG A 213 3.47 -2.64 1.06
CA ARG A 213 2.05 -3.06 1.12
C ARG A 213 1.29 -2.51 -0.05
N TYR A 214 0.63 -3.37 -0.81
CA TYR A 214 -0.13 -2.99 -2.00
C TYR A 214 -1.59 -3.42 -1.89
N ALA A 215 -2.49 -2.60 -2.42
CA ALA A 215 -3.85 -3.00 -2.71
C ALA A 215 -3.87 -3.86 -3.97
N ILE A 216 -4.75 -4.86 -3.97
CA ILE A 216 -5.07 -5.69 -5.14
C ILE A 216 -6.57 -5.63 -5.43
N GLY A 217 -6.96 -5.89 -6.68
CA GLY A 217 -8.37 -6.03 -7.07
C GLY A 217 -9.26 -4.78 -7.00
N ALA A 218 -8.77 -3.66 -6.45
CA ALA A 218 -9.50 -2.40 -6.49
C ALA A 218 -9.65 -1.91 -7.94
N PRO A 219 -10.85 -1.49 -8.39
CA PRO A 219 -11.00 -0.85 -9.69
C PRO A 219 -10.06 0.37 -9.76
N ALA A 220 -9.17 0.38 -10.76
CA ALA A 220 -8.21 1.47 -10.98
C ALA A 220 -8.86 2.86 -11.03
N ALA A 221 -10.16 2.95 -11.29
CA ALA A 221 -10.92 4.21 -11.26
C ALA A 221 -10.95 4.91 -9.88
N ARG A 222 -10.53 4.25 -8.78
CA ARG A 222 -10.54 4.85 -7.44
C ARG A 222 -9.15 5.16 -6.86
N ARG A 223 -8.08 4.61 -7.43
CA ARG A 223 -6.70 4.75 -6.91
C ARG A 223 -5.74 5.01 -8.04
N ARG A 224 -4.75 5.86 -7.82
CA ARG A 224 -3.75 6.18 -8.84
C ARG A 224 -2.70 5.08 -8.97
N ALA A 225 -2.32 4.50 -7.84
CA ALA A 225 -1.38 3.40 -7.76
C ALA A 225 -1.72 2.44 -6.61
N PRO A 226 -1.30 1.17 -6.66
CA PRO A 226 -1.65 0.19 -5.64
C PRO A 226 -0.91 0.37 -4.30
N LEU A 227 0.23 1.09 -4.23
CA LEU A 227 1.00 1.24 -2.99
C LEU A 227 0.15 1.86 -1.86
N ILE A 228 0.05 1.15 -0.73
CA ILE A 228 -0.68 1.59 0.46
C ILE A 228 0.28 2.16 1.50
N ALA A 229 1.41 1.49 1.71
CA ALA A 229 2.35 1.81 2.77
C ALA A 229 3.69 1.13 2.50
N SER A 230 4.74 1.70 3.07
CA SER A 230 6.13 1.28 2.86
C SER A 230 6.93 1.51 4.14
N SER A 231 7.75 0.54 4.53
CA SER A 231 8.73 0.72 5.59
C SER A 231 9.97 -0.10 5.31
N VAL A 232 10.95 -0.01 6.20
CA VAL A 232 12.17 -0.81 6.12
C VAL A 232 12.47 -1.43 7.48
N VAL A 233 12.89 -2.69 7.47
CA VAL A 233 13.44 -3.41 8.62
C VAL A 233 14.93 -3.61 8.37
N ARG A 234 15.75 -3.40 9.40
CA ARG A 234 17.22 -3.46 9.31
C ARG A 234 17.81 -4.26 10.45
N ASP A 235 19.11 -4.55 10.33
CA ASP A 235 19.94 -5.16 11.36
C ASP A 235 19.35 -6.49 11.86
N ARG A 236 19.45 -6.78 13.16
CA ARG A 236 18.96 -8.02 13.77
C ARG A 236 17.48 -8.28 13.53
N ALA A 237 16.67 -7.24 13.32
CA ALA A 237 15.26 -7.41 13.01
C ALA A 237 15.05 -7.93 11.59
N ALA A 238 15.93 -7.58 10.65
CA ALA A 238 15.94 -8.13 9.30
C ALA A 238 16.37 -9.59 9.34
N ASP A 239 17.47 -9.90 10.03
CA ASP A 239 17.94 -11.28 10.22
C ASP A 239 16.84 -12.18 10.83
N ALA A 240 16.24 -11.74 11.93
CA ALA A 240 15.18 -12.49 12.60
C ALA A 240 13.95 -12.70 11.70
N LEU A 241 13.61 -11.74 10.85
CA LEU A 241 12.50 -11.89 9.92
C LEU A 241 12.83 -12.89 8.80
N VAL A 242 14.06 -12.89 8.28
CA VAL A 242 14.52 -13.88 7.27
C VAL A 242 14.57 -15.28 7.87
N ASP A 243 15.04 -15.42 9.10
CA ASP A 243 15.05 -16.69 9.83
C ASP A 243 13.63 -17.21 10.04
N ALA A 244 12.68 -16.34 10.41
CA ALA A 244 11.27 -16.70 10.55
C ALA A 244 10.64 -17.13 9.22
N ILE A 245 10.96 -16.43 8.12
CA ILE A 245 10.51 -16.76 6.77
C ILE A 245 11.05 -18.12 6.34
N THR A 246 12.36 -18.35 6.46
CA THR A 246 13.01 -19.58 6.02
C THR A 246 12.67 -20.79 6.90
N SER A 247 12.36 -20.57 8.18
CA SER A 247 11.90 -21.61 9.12
C SER A 247 10.42 -21.94 9.01
N ALA A 248 9.62 -21.11 8.32
CA ALA A 248 8.20 -21.37 8.14
C ALA A 248 7.99 -22.70 7.38
N PRO A 249 7.04 -23.56 7.81
CA PRO A 249 6.80 -24.84 7.15
C PRO A 249 6.44 -24.65 5.67
N GLU A 250 6.93 -25.55 4.81
CA GLU A 250 6.54 -25.55 3.39
C GLU A 250 5.04 -25.82 3.20
N GLY A 251 4.49 -25.30 2.10
CA GLY A 251 3.07 -25.33 1.76
C GLY A 251 2.37 -23.99 2.00
N GLY A 252 1.13 -23.84 1.52
CA GLY A 252 0.33 -22.62 1.72
C GLY A 252 -0.47 -22.62 3.03
N GLY A 253 -1.24 -21.55 3.21
CA GLY A 253 -2.24 -21.35 4.24
C GLY A 253 -1.81 -20.45 5.40
N PRO A 254 -2.66 -20.31 6.43
CA PRO A 254 -3.98 -20.95 6.53
C PRO A 254 -4.97 -20.37 5.50
N ASP A 255 -5.74 -21.26 4.88
CA ASP A 255 -6.81 -20.91 3.95
C ASP A 255 -8.16 -21.13 4.65
N ASP A 256 -9.16 -20.34 4.28
CA ASP A 256 -10.54 -20.43 4.76
C ASP A 256 -11.44 -20.91 3.60
N THR A 257 -12.06 -22.08 3.77
CA THR A 257 -12.89 -22.71 2.72
C THR A 257 -14.22 -22.04 2.51
N ASP A 258 -14.69 -21.23 3.46
CA ASP A 258 -16.07 -20.73 3.51
C ASP A 258 -16.19 -19.30 2.93
N CYS A 259 -15.18 -18.87 2.18
CA CYS A 259 -14.98 -17.49 1.81
C CYS A 259 -14.94 -17.29 0.28
N LEU A 260 -15.45 -16.13 -0.17
CA LEU A 260 -15.55 -15.79 -1.61
C LEU A 260 -14.32 -15.06 -2.17
N GLU A 261 -13.50 -14.43 -1.31
CA GLU A 261 -12.37 -13.62 -1.74
C GLU A 261 -11.10 -14.47 -1.82
N THR A 262 -10.70 -14.86 -3.03
CA THR A 262 -9.54 -15.72 -3.27
C THR A 262 -8.25 -15.10 -2.73
N TYR A 263 -7.78 -14.00 -3.32
CA TYR A 263 -6.51 -13.36 -2.93
C TYR A 263 -6.68 -12.20 -1.92
N GLY A 264 -7.93 -11.83 -1.63
CA GLY A 264 -8.26 -10.68 -0.78
C GLY A 264 -8.08 -9.34 -1.50
N SER A 265 -7.74 -8.31 -0.72
CA SER A 265 -7.64 -6.91 -1.17
C SER A 265 -6.26 -6.29 -1.00
N GLU A 266 -5.32 -7.01 -0.37
CA GLU A 266 -3.96 -6.55 -0.10
C GLU A 266 -2.92 -7.67 -0.19
N ILE A 267 -1.70 -7.31 -0.58
CA ILE A 267 -0.50 -8.15 -0.50
C ILE A 267 0.66 -7.35 0.12
N LEU A 268 1.66 -8.07 0.61
CA LEU A 268 2.95 -7.51 1.00
C LEU A 268 4.02 -8.08 0.06
N VAL A 269 4.82 -7.20 -0.54
CA VAL A 269 6.05 -7.59 -1.24
C VAL A 269 7.21 -7.12 -0.39
N LEU A 270 8.01 -8.07 0.07
CA LEU A 270 9.23 -7.81 0.82
C LEU A 270 10.38 -7.81 -0.18
N LYS A 271 11.19 -6.76 -0.22
CA LYS A 271 12.43 -6.74 -1.00
C LYS A 271 13.60 -6.92 -0.05
N LEU A 272 14.22 -8.10 -0.11
CA LEU A 272 15.34 -8.47 0.73
C LEU A 272 16.61 -8.07 0.00
N HIS A 273 17.42 -7.22 0.64
CA HIS A 273 18.71 -6.77 0.13
C HIS A 273 19.81 -7.60 0.79
N GLY A 274 20.41 -8.52 0.04
CA GLY A 274 21.44 -9.43 0.52
C GLY A 274 22.81 -9.18 -0.12
N SER A 275 23.86 -9.71 0.51
CA SER A 275 25.25 -9.59 0.03
C SER A 275 25.48 -10.17 -1.38
N ASN A 276 24.62 -11.11 -1.80
CA ASN A 276 24.73 -11.78 -3.10
C ASN A 276 23.71 -11.27 -4.13
N GLY A 277 22.86 -10.30 -3.76
CA GLY A 277 21.83 -9.73 -4.61
C GLY A 277 20.50 -9.52 -3.88
N ASP A 278 19.49 -9.12 -4.64
CA ASP A 278 18.15 -8.85 -4.14
C ASP A 278 17.19 -10.01 -4.43
N GLN A 279 16.21 -10.23 -3.54
CA GLN A 279 15.13 -11.19 -3.72
C GLN A 279 13.81 -10.59 -3.24
N GLU A 280 12.74 -10.85 -3.99
CA GLU A 280 11.39 -10.53 -3.55
C GLU A 280 10.73 -11.71 -2.85
N VAL A 281 10.00 -11.43 -1.78
CA VAL A 281 9.14 -12.40 -1.09
C VAL A 281 7.72 -11.83 -1.08
N LEU A 282 6.78 -12.57 -1.66
CA LEU A 282 5.38 -12.22 -1.70
C LEU A 282 4.64 -12.86 -0.52
N ILE A 283 3.97 -12.05 0.28
CA ILE A 283 3.09 -12.50 1.36
C ILE A 283 1.65 -12.22 0.98
N ARG A 284 0.88 -13.30 0.83
CA ARG A 284 -0.58 -13.28 0.66
C ARG A 284 -1.22 -13.59 1.99
N TYR A 285 -2.01 -12.66 2.51
CA TYR A 285 -2.57 -12.75 3.84
C TYR A 285 -3.99 -12.21 3.95
N SER A 286 -4.42 -11.35 3.03
CA SER A 286 -5.72 -10.67 3.13
C SER A 286 -6.88 -11.48 2.54
N GLY A 287 -6.58 -12.56 1.81
CA GLY A 287 -7.57 -13.43 1.19
C GLY A 287 -7.86 -14.67 2.00
N CYS A 288 -8.61 -15.58 1.38
CA CYS A 288 -8.98 -16.85 1.99
C CYS A 288 -8.36 -18.06 1.30
N HIS A 289 -7.80 -17.88 0.11
CA HIS A 289 -7.13 -18.94 -0.62
C HIS A 289 -5.73 -18.50 -1.01
N PHE A 290 -4.83 -19.48 -1.11
CA PHE A 290 -3.44 -19.25 -1.52
C PHE A 290 -2.71 -18.29 -0.58
N ASN A 291 -3.10 -18.24 0.69
CA ASN A 291 -2.32 -17.53 1.69
C ASN A 291 -0.94 -18.19 1.82
N GLY A 292 0.08 -17.41 2.16
CA GLY A 292 1.43 -17.93 2.30
C GLY A 292 2.51 -16.92 2.00
N ILE A 293 3.74 -17.40 2.11
CA ILE A 293 5.00 -16.69 1.90
C ILE A 293 5.68 -17.37 0.71
N ASP A 294 5.81 -16.66 -0.41
CA ASP A 294 6.34 -17.20 -1.66
C ASP A 294 7.58 -16.41 -2.05
N ASP A 295 8.74 -17.06 -2.08
CA ASP A 295 10.00 -16.44 -2.53
C ASP A 295 10.33 -16.75 -4.01
N GLY A 296 9.35 -17.26 -4.75
CA GLY A 296 9.50 -17.69 -6.15
C GLY A 296 9.99 -19.13 -6.31
N VAL A 297 10.63 -19.70 -5.30
CA VAL A 297 11.11 -21.09 -5.29
C VAL A 297 10.24 -21.94 -4.37
N THR A 298 10.14 -21.55 -3.10
CA THR A 298 9.41 -22.27 -2.05
C THR A 298 8.20 -21.46 -1.61
N LEU A 299 7.03 -22.12 -1.60
CA LEU A 299 5.85 -21.60 -0.92
C LEU A 299 5.85 -22.11 0.52
N ARG A 300 5.71 -21.21 1.49
CA ARG A 300 5.68 -21.48 2.93
C ARG A 300 4.42 -20.94 3.58
N ARG A 301 4.04 -21.55 4.70
CA ARG A 301 2.81 -21.23 5.42
C ARG A 301 3.01 -19.92 6.17
N LEU A 302 1.93 -19.12 6.29
CA LEU A 302 1.94 -17.99 7.20
C LEU A 302 2.11 -18.47 8.66
N THR A 303 3.02 -17.83 9.38
CA THR A 303 3.25 -18.09 10.81
C THR A 303 3.11 -16.80 11.60
N ALA A 304 2.86 -16.94 12.90
CA ALA A 304 2.81 -15.80 13.82
C ALA A 304 4.16 -15.05 13.86
N ASP A 305 5.27 -15.80 13.80
CA ASP A 305 6.63 -15.24 13.87
C ASP A 305 6.96 -14.38 12.66
N VAL A 306 6.39 -14.67 11.48
CA VAL A 306 6.52 -13.83 10.29
C VAL A 306 5.52 -12.67 10.34
N LEU A 307 4.26 -12.92 10.68
CA LEU A 307 3.20 -11.92 10.51
C LEU A 307 3.19 -10.83 11.59
N ARG A 308 3.49 -11.16 12.85
CA ARG A 308 3.47 -10.18 13.95
C ARG A 308 4.46 -9.02 13.76
N PRO A 309 5.73 -9.26 13.37
CA PRO A 309 6.66 -8.15 13.16
C PRO A 309 6.31 -7.30 11.92
N ILE A 310 5.64 -7.86 10.91
CA ILE A 310 5.34 -7.12 9.67
C ILE A 310 3.96 -6.44 9.68
N LEU A 311 2.93 -7.02 10.32
CA LEU A 311 1.57 -6.48 10.39
C LEU A 311 1.37 -5.57 11.61
N THR A 312 2.34 -4.69 11.83
CA THR A 312 2.35 -3.69 12.88
C THR A 312 2.48 -2.28 12.29
N GLY A 313 2.33 -1.25 13.11
CA GLY A 313 2.50 0.14 12.69
C GLY A 313 1.64 0.50 11.46
N ILE A 314 2.28 1.03 10.40
CA ILE A 314 1.62 1.39 9.12
C ILE A 314 0.97 0.21 8.40
N HIS A 315 1.45 -1.01 8.63
CA HIS A 315 1.04 -2.22 7.90
C HIS A 315 -0.07 -2.99 8.61
N ARG A 316 -0.45 -2.55 9.81
CA ARG A 316 -1.57 -3.12 10.57
C ARG A 316 -2.85 -3.05 9.73
N GLN A 317 -3.62 -4.14 9.73
CA GLN A 317 -4.94 -4.14 9.10
C GLN A 317 -6.03 -3.68 10.08
N THR A 318 -7.08 -3.10 9.52
CA THR A 318 -8.30 -2.77 10.27
C THR A 318 -9.16 -4.00 10.54
N THR A 319 -9.02 -5.04 9.73
CA THR A 319 -9.81 -6.27 9.77
C THR A 319 -8.92 -7.45 9.43
N TYR A 320 -9.12 -8.57 10.13
CA TYR A 320 -8.44 -9.83 9.87
C TYR A 320 -9.48 -10.91 9.57
N SER A 321 -9.14 -11.85 8.69
CA SER A 321 -9.85 -13.14 8.65
C SER A 321 -9.64 -13.87 9.99
N HIS A 322 -10.49 -14.86 10.30
CA HIS A 322 -10.38 -15.59 11.56
C HIS A 322 -8.99 -16.23 11.74
N ALA A 323 -8.50 -16.93 10.71
CA ALA A 323 -7.21 -17.58 10.75
C ALA A 323 -6.04 -16.58 10.90
N LEU A 324 -6.12 -15.43 10.21
CA LEU A 324 -5.11 -14.39 10.32
C LEU A 324 -5.13 -13.72 11.71
N TYR A 325 -6.32 -13.53 12.29
CA TYR A 325 -6.46 -12.98 13.64
C TYR A 325 -5.73 -13.82 14.68
N GLU A 326 -5.85 -15.15 14.61
CA GLU A 326 -5.16 -16.05 15.54
C GLU A 326 -3.63 -15.94 15.43
N LEU A 327 -3.10 -15.80 14.21
CA LEU A 327 -1.66 -15.64 14.00
C LEU A 327 -1.15 -14.28 14.53
N VAL A 328 -1.85 -13.18 14.22
CA VAL A 328 -1.41 -11.82 14.54
C VAL A 328 -1.69 -11.44 15.99
N VAL A 329 -2.92 -11.67 16.45
CA VAL A 329 -3.39 -11.23 17.78
C VAL A 329 -3.25 -12.34 18.82
N GLY A 330 -3.34 -13.60 18.39
CA GLY A 330 -3.41 -14.77 19.28
C GLY A 330 -4.82 -15.36 19.36
N PRO A 331 -4.98 -16.49 20.07
CA PRO A 331 -6.27 -17.15 20.18
C PRO A 331 -7.32 -16.21 20.77
N ALA A 332 -8.50 -16.18 20.17
CA ALA A 332 -9.61 -15.40 20.70
C ALA A 332 -9.94 -15.91 22.12
N PRO A 333 -10.20 -15.01 23.09
CA PRO A 333 -10.64 -15.44 24.40
C PRO A 333 -11.94 -16.26 24.26
N PRO A 334 -12.12 -17.33 25.05
CA PRO A 334 -13.32 -18.14 24.98
C PRO A 334 -14.55 -17.26 25.19
N LYS A 335 -15.54 -17.38 24.29
CA LYS A 335 -16.84 -16.72 24.48
C LYS A 335 -17.47 -17.29 25.74
N TRP A 336 -17.59 -16.46 26.78
CA TRP A 336 -18.38 -16.79 27.97
C TRP A 336 -19.80 -17.12 27.49
N ARG A 337 -20.22 -18.38 27.69
CA ARG A 337 -21.56 -18.87 27.37
C ARG A 337 -22.53 -18.51 28.48
#